data_AF-A0A317DXN6-F1
#
_entry.id   AF-A0A317DXN6-F1
#
_cell.length_a   1.000
_cell.length_b   1.000
_cell.length_c   1.000
_cell.angle_alpha   90.00
_cell.angle_beta   90.00
_cell.angle_gamma   90.00
#
_symmetry.space_group_name_H-M   'P 1'
#
loop_
_entity.id
_entity.type
_entity.pdbx_description
1 polymer ?
#
loop_
_entity_poly.entity_id
_entity_poly.type
_entity_poly.pdbx_seq_one_letter_code
_entity_poly.pdbx_strand_id
1 'polypeptide(L)' 'MERRIRRIAVRYGLNLLKAQKPDAQVLKHGGYMLRDEETAKIVFGEKDYRFSASIEDIEDFLTRLGETGEEA' A
#
# COMPACT_ATOMS: atom_id res chain seq x y z
N MET A 1 4.69 -9.33 -9.32
CA MET A 1 3.60 -8.47 -8.83
C MET A 1 4.10 -7.17 -8.19
N GLU A 2 4.95 -7.22 -7.16
CA GLU A 2 5.46 -6.03 -6.42
C GLU A 2 5.96 -4.87 -7.30
N ARG A 3 6.76 -5.15 -8.34
CA ARG A 3 7.31 -4.11 -9.24
C ARG A 3 6.24 -3.38 -10.04
N ARG A 4 5.12 -4.02 -10.36
CA ARG A 4 4.00 -3.40 -11.07
C ARG A 4 3.25 -2.46 -10.13
N ILE A 5 2.85 -2.97 -8.97
CA ILE A 5 2.13 -2.22 -7.93
C ILE A 5 2.94 -1.00 -7.48
N ARG A 6 4.24 -1.16 -7.25
CA ARG A 6 5.13 -0.03 -6.92
C ARG A 6 5.11 1.06 -7.98
N ARG A 7 5.13 0.71 -9.27
CA ARG A 7 5.04 1.70 -10.35
C ARG A 7 3.69 2.41 -10.39
N ILE A 8 2.60 1.72 -10.09
CA ILE A 8 1.26 2.31 -10.03
C ILE A 8 1.17 3.26 -8.82
N ALA A 9 1.61 2.82 -7.64
CA ALA A 9 1.62 3.63 -6.42
C ALA A 9 2.36 4.96 -6.63
N VAL A 10 3.54 4.92 -7.26
CA VAL A 10 4.33 6.13 -7.54
C VAL A 10 3.60 7.13 -8.45
N ARG A 11 2.70 6.67 -9.35
CA ARG A 11 1.88 7.59 -10.18
C ARG A 11 0.90 8.42 -9.34
N TYR A 12 0.53 7.91 -8.18
CA TYR A 12 -0.36 8.59 -7.23
C TYR A 12 0.42 9.27 -6.09
N GLY A 13 1.74 9.42 -6.20
CA GLY A 13 2.57 9.97 -5.12
C GLY A 13 2.66 9.06 -3.89
N LEU A 14 2.39 7.75 -4.06
CA LEU A 14 2.39 6.78 -2.97
C LEU A 14 3.63 5.88 -3.01
N ASN A 15 4.21 5.66 -1.85
CA ASN A 15 5.34 4.77 -1.62
C ASN A 15 4.89 3.43 -1.02
N LEU A 16 5.14 2.35 -1.75
CA LEU A 16 4.97 0.99 -1.24
C LEU A 16 6.11 0.62 -0.30
N LEU A 17 5.77 0.39 0.97
CA LEU A 17 6.68 -0.04 2.02
C LEU A 17 6.41 -1.51 2.38
N LYS A 18 7.50 -2.22 2.70
CA LYS A 18 7.48 -3.63 3.11
C LYS A 18 8.19 -3.77 4.45
N ALA A 19 7.64 -4.57 5.34
CA ALA A 19 8.27 -4.84 6.62
C ALA A 19 9.62 -5.54 6.44
N GLN A 20 10.71 -4.93 6.90
CA GLN A 20 12.06 -5.51 6.82
C GLN A 20 12.32 -6.55 7.92
N LYS A 21 11.66 -6.39 9.08
CA LYS A 21 11.69 -7.34 10.19
C LYS A 21 10.24 -7.65 10.60
N PRO A 22 9.54 -8.52 9.85
CA PRO A 22 8.15 -8.81 10.12
C PRO A 22 8.01 -9.68 11.37
N ASP A 23 7.19 -9.23 12.32
CA ASP A 23 6.72 -10.08 13.42
C ASP A 23 5.74 -11.15 12.92
N ALA A 24 5.44 -12.15 13.75
CA ALA A 24 4.53 -13.26 13.40
C ALA A 24 3.14 -12.79 12.95
N GLN A 25 2.68 -11.61 13.40
CA GLN A 25 1.42 -11.00 12.95
C GLN A 25 1.54 -10.45 11.52
N VAL A 26 2.64 -9.74 11.23
CA VAL A 26 2.91 -9.16 9.91
C VAL A 26 3.04 -10.26 8.83
N LEU A 27 3.64 -11.39 9.18
CA LEU A 27 3.75 -12.55 8.30
C LEU A 27 2.40 -13.19 7.94
N LYS A 28 1.37 -13.04 8.79
CA LYS A 28 0.03 -13.59 8.54
C LYS A 28 -0.82 -12.74 7.59
N HIS A 29 -0.59 -11.43 7.57
CA HIS A 29 -1.46 -10.49 6.85
C HIS A 29 -0.80 -9.86 5.62
N GLY A 30 0.52 -10.00 5.46
CA GLY A 30 1.21 -9.76 4.19
C GLY A 30 2.31 -8.73 4.24
N GLY A 31 2.34 -7.85 5.25
CA GLY A 31 3.52 -7.05 5.55
C GLY A 31 3.78 -5.85 4.64
N TYR A 32 2.73 -5.32 4.00
CA TYR A 32 2.80 -4.14 3.13
C TYR A 32 2.01 -2.96 3.70
N MET A 33 2.43 -1.75 3.32
CA MET A 33 1.68 -0.51 3.56
C MET A 33 1.99 0.54 2.48
N LEU A 34 1.08 1.49 2.29
CA LEU A 34 1.26 2.66 1.43
C LEU A 34 1.46 3.91 2.28
N ARG A 35 2.50 4.67 1.95
CA ARG A 35 2.79 5.96 2.55
C ARG A 35 2.74 7.05 1.49
N ASP A 36 2.10 8.16 1.80
CA ASP A 36 2.14 9.36 0.99
C ASP A 36 3.57 9.93 0.93
N GLU A 37 4.05 10.26 -0.26
CA GLU A 37 5.41 10.76 -0.46
C GLU A 37 5.58 12.18 0.10
N GLU A 38 4.59 13.04 -0.07
CA GLU A 38 4.67 14.46 0.29
C GLU A 38 4.51 14.69 1.81
N THR A 39 3.52 14.03 2.42
CA THR A 39 3.15 14.23 3.83
C THR A 39 3.76 13.19 4.75
N ALA A 40 4.40 12.14 4.20
CA ALA A 40 4.91 10.98 4.94
C ALA A 40 3.86 10.23 5.78
N LYS A 41 2.56 10.49 5.56
CA LYS A 41 1.46 9.84 6.28
C LYS A 41 1.17 8.46 5.70
N ILE A 42 0.72 7.54 6.55
CA ILE A 42 0.25 6.24 6.08
C ILE A 42 -1.15 6.42 5.48
N VAL A 43 -1.30 6.03 4.22
CA VAL A 43 -2.57 6.11 3.49
C VAL A 43 -3.31 4.79 3.58
N PHE A 44 -2.58 3.67 3.61
CA PHE A 44 -3.17 2.34 3.68
C PHE A 44 -2.22 1.32 4.33
N GLY A 45 -2.75 0.31 5.02
CA GLY A 45 -1.96 -0.73 5.69
C GLY A 45 -1.53 -0.41 7.13
N GLU A 46 -2.26 0.48 7.80
CA GLU A 46 -2.17 0.77 9.24
C GLU A 46 -3.59 0.79 9.82
N LYS A 47 -4.13 -0.39 10.18
CA LYS A 47 -5.39 -0.51 10.92
C LYS A 47 -5.10 -0.62 12.43
N ASP A 48 -4.81 -1.83 12.89
CA ASP A 48 -4.46 -2.10 14.29
C ASP A 48 -2.94 -2.08 14.54
N TYR A 49 -2.16 -2.37 13.50
CA TYR A 49 -0.70 -2.35 13.51
C TYR A 49 -0.16 -2.00 12.12
N ARG A 50 1.10 -1.57 12.06
CA ARG A 50 1.77 -1.23 10.80
C ARG A 50 2.01 -2.46 9.95
N PHE A 51 1.95 -2.30 8.63
CA PHE A 51 2.15 -3.37 7.66
C PHE A 51 1.06 -4.46 7.74
N SER A 52 -0.17 -4.06 8.02
CA SER A 52 -1.31 -4.97 8.13
C SER A 52 -1.96 -5.35 6.80
N ALA A 53 -1.50 -4.77 5.67
CA ALA A 53 -2.08 -5.03 4.35
C ALA A 53 -1.29 -6.10 3.59
N SER A 54 -2.01 -6.90 2.81
CA SER A 54 -1.43 -7.80 1.83
C SER A 54 -1.14 -7.06 0.53
N ILE A 55 -0.38 -7.70 -0.36
CA ILE A 55 -0.10 -7.11 -1.67
C ILE A 55 -1.35 -6.99 -2.55
N GLU A 56 -2.32 -7.89 -2.35
CA GLU A 56 -3.59 -7.91 -3.08
C GLU A 56 -4.47 -6.74 -2.62
N ASP A 57 -4.52 -6.45 -1.32
CA ASP A 57 -5.24 -5.29 -0.78
C ASP A 57 -4.69 -3.97 -1.35
N ILE A 58 -3.37 -3.89 -1.51
CA ILE A 58 -2.69 -2.71 -2.07
C ILE A 58 -3.05 -2.55 -3.56
N GLU A 59 -3.10 -3.66 -4.31
CA GLU A 59 -3.50 -3.64 -5.71
C GLU A 59 -4.96 -3.21 -5.89
N ASP A 60 -5.87 -3.74 -5.07
CA ASP A 60 -7.29 -3.35 -5.06
C ASP A 60 -7.46 -1.85 -4.74
N PHE A 61 -6.77 -1.36 -3.69
CA PHE A 61 -6.79 0.05 -3.32
C PHE A 61 -6.33 0.96 -4.47
N LEU A 62 -5.20 0.65 -5.10
CA LEU A 62 -4.68 1.44 -6.21
C LEU A 62 -5.55 1.35 -7.47
N THR A 63 -6.19 0.21 -7.69
CA THR A 63 -7.12 0.01 -8.82
C THR A 63 -8.34 0.90 -8.65
N ARG A 64 -8.96 0.88 -7.45
CA ARG A 64 -10.08 1.77 -7.11
C ARG A 64 -9.72 3.24 -7.16
N LEU A 65 -8.49 3.60 -6.75
CA LEU A 65 -7.99 4.97 -6.84
C LEU A 65 -7.91 5.45 -8.30
N GLY A 66 -7.57 4.55 -9.23
CA GLY A 66 -7.60 4.83 -10.67
C GLY A 66 -9.00 4.96 -11.24
N GLU A 67 -9.94 4.10 -10.82
CA GLU A 67 -11.35 4.17 -11.25
C GLU A 67 -12.05 5.43 -10.74
N THR A 68 -11.71 5.88 -9.53
CA THR A 68 -12.26 7.12 -8.92
C THR A 68 -11.78 8.39 -9.65
N GLY A 69 -10.69 8.31 -10.42
CA GLY A 69 -10.18 9.41 -11.23
C GLY A 69 -10.88 9.59 -12.58
N GLU A 70 -11.86 8.75 -12.92
CA GLU A 70 -12.52 8.74 -14.25
C GLU A 70 -13.94 9.36 -14.24
N GLU A 71 -14.26 10.16 -13.22
CA GLU A 71 -15.42 11.07 -13.23
C GLU A 71 -14.94 12.54 -13.34
N ALA A 72 -14.59 12.97 -14.55
CA ALA A 72 -14.41 14.39 -14.89
C ALA A 72 -14.67 14.65 -16.38
#